data_AF-A0A0E3WRL5-F1
#
_entry.id   AF-A0A0E3WRL5-F1
#
_cell.length_a   1.000
_cell.length_b   1.000
_cell.length_c   1.000
_cell.angle_alpha   90.00
_cell.angle_beta   90.00
_cell.angle_gamma   90.00
#
_symmetry.space_group_name_H-M   'P 1'
#
loop_
_entity.id
_entity.type
_entity.pdbx_description
1 polymer ?
#
loop_
_entity_poly.entity_id
_entity_poly.type
_entity_poly.pdbx_seq_one_letter_code
_entity_poly.pdbx_strand_id
1 'polypeptide(L)'
;MLPATDTTEKGLEILIVEAMTGMKTDPAQTDMGREPSALYGGTGWILEHWQDYDREYAVDLVQLTAFLNATQPDLVEALDLENASSKRQKFLARLQGEVTKHGIIDVLIIEDFKMV
;
A
#
# COMPACT_ATOMS: atom_id res chain seq x y z
N MET A 1 -12.72 22.19 31.33
CA MET A 1 -13.50 21.02 30.87
C MET A 1 -12.93 20.66 29.51
N LEU A 2 -12.26 19.51 29.39
CA LEU A 2 -11.79 19.07 28.07
C LEU A 2 -13.03 18.75 27.23
N PRO A 3 -13.08 19.15 25.94
CA PRO A 3 -14.19 18.80 25.08
C PRO A 3 -14.36 17.28 25.04
N ALA A 4 -15.60 16.80 24.96
CA ALA A 4 -15.87 15.39 24.79
C ALA A 4 -15.23 14.90 23.48
N THR A 5 -14.56 13.75 23.52
CA THR A 5 -14.02 13.10 22.32
C THR A 5 -15.16 12.85 21.35
N ASP A 6 -14.96 13.24 20.08
CA ASP A 6 -15.91 12.95 19.02
C ASP A 6 -15.91 11.42 18.75
N THR A 7 -17.00 10.76 19.10
CA THR A 7 -17.20 9.31 18.92
C THR A 7 -18.07 8.98 17.70
N THR A 8 -18.30 9.93 16.80
CA THR A 8 -18.90 9.63 15.50
C THR A 8 -17.97 8.74 14.67
N GLU A 9 -18.50 8.05 13.66
CA GLU A 9 -17.70 7.21 12.75
C GLU A 9 -16.51 7.99 12.16
N LYS A 10 -16.79 9.21 11.68
CA LYS A 10 -15.78 10.12 11.14
C LYS A 10 -14.78 10.59 12.19
N GLY A 11 -15.25 10.88 13.41
CA GLY A 11 -14.37 11.25 14.54
C GLY A 11 -13.41 10.13 14.92
N LEU A 12 -13.89 8.88 14.93
CA LEU A 12 -13.07 7.70 15.20
C LEU A 12 -12.11 7.39 14.05
N GLU A 13 -12.55 7.49 12.79
CA GLU A 13 -11.71 7.32 11.61
C GLU A 13 -10.50 8.26 11.64
N ILE A 14 -10.73 9.55 11.90
CA ILE A 14 -9.68 10.56 12.05
C ILE A 14 -8.67 10.10 13.11
N LEU A 15 -9.12 9.76 14.31
CA LEU A 15 -8.23 9.34 15.39
C LEU A 15 -7.41 8.08 15.04
N ILE A 16 -8.03 7.11 14.34
CA ILE A 16 -7.36 5.88 13.91
C ILE A 16 -6.28 6.21 12.87
N VAL A 17 -6.61 6.99 11.84
CA VAL A 17 -5.66 7.36 10.79
C VAL A 17 -4.50 8.16 11.37
N GLU A 18 -4.78 9.13 12.25
CA GLU A 18 -3.73 9.89 12.94
C GLU A 18 -2.81 9.00 13.77
N ALA A 19 -3.38 8.04 14.51
CA ALA A 19 -2.60 7.11 15.31
C ALA A 19 -1.75 6.13 14.47
N MET A 20 -2.29 5.65 13.35
CA MET A 20 -1.64 4.65 12.49
C MET A 20 -0.55 5.26 11.60
N THR A 21 -0.74 6.49 11.14
CA THR A 21 0.13 7.15 10.15
C THR A 21 1.05 8.20 10.78
N GLY A 22 0.76 8.63 12.01
CA GLY A 22 1.46 9.73 12.67
C GLY A 22 1.16 11.11 12.06
N MET A 23 0.23 11.20 11.10
CA MET A 23 -0.14 12.44 10.41
C MET A 23 -1.48 12.94 10.89
N LYS A 24 -1.57 14.24 11.24
CA LYS A 24 -2.86 14.88 11.48
C LYS A 24 -3.66 14.91 10.19
N THR A 25 -4.85 14.31 10.19
CA THR A 25 -5.70 14.29 9.01
C THR A 25 -6.38 15.64 8.87
N ASP A 26 -6.05 16.37 7.81
CA ASP A 26 -6.88 17.49 7.38
C ASP A 26 -8.06 16.90 6.58
N PRO A 27 -9.32 17.08 7.02
CA PRO A 27 -10.48 16.55 6.31
C PRO A 27 -10.65 17.10 4.87
N ALA A 28 -9.84 18.08 4.45
CA ALA A 28 -9.78 18.59 3.08
C ALA A 28 -8.71 17.93 2.19
N GLN A 29 -7.85 17.06 2.72
CA GLN A 29 -6.70 16.46 2.02
C GLN A 29 -6.66 14.93 2.07
N THR A 30 -7.81 14.24 2.01
CA THR A 30 -7.87 12.78 1.86
C THR A 30 -7.37 12.25 0.51
N ASP A 31 -6.92 13.14 -0.38
CA ASP A 31 -6.52 12.84 -1.76
C ASP A 31 -5.11 13.37 -2.05
N MET A 32 -4.18 13.25 -1.10
CA MET A 32 -2.75 13.42 -1.36
C MET A 32 -1.95 12.35 -0.61
N GLY A 33 -1.47 11.36 -1.36
CA GLY A 33 -0.47 10.39 -0.96
C GLY A 33 0.73 11.13 -0.38
N ARG A 34 1.11 10.75 0.83
CA ARG A 34 2.12 11.48 1.58
C ARG A 34 2.97 10.49 2.36
N GLU A 35 4.26 10.56 2.08
CA GLU A 35 5.29 9.77 2.76
C GLU A 35 5.16 9.87 4.29
N PRO A 36 5.36 8.75 5.02
CA PRO A 36 5.27 8.72 6.48
C PRO A 36 6.32 9.66 7.09
N SER A 37 5.86 10.65 7.85
CA SER A 37 6.73 11.74 8.33
C SER A 37 7.39 11.51 9.70
N ALA A 38 7.18 10.37 10.37
CA ALA A 38 7.61 10.22 11.75
C ALA A 38 8.48 8.97 12.03
N LEU A 39 9.70 9.22 12.51
CA LEU A 39 10.59 8.21 13.10
C LEU A 39 10.08 7.65 14.46
N TYR A 40 9.05 8.25 15.08
CA TYR A 40 8.62 7.93 16.44
C TYR A 40 7.09 8.02 16.67
N GLY A 41 6.28 7.97 15.61
CA GLY A 41 4.83 7.94 15.67
C GLY A 41 4.24 7.32 14.40
N GLY A 42 3.09 6.67 14.50
CA GLY A 42 2.54 5.84 13.42
C GLY A 42 3.09 4.41 13.49
N THR A 43 2.24 3.41 13.33
CA THR A 43 2.65 2.00 13.38
C THR A 43 3.23 1.53 12.04
N GLY A 44 3.86 2.42 11.28
CA GLY A 44 4.44 2.17 9.96
C GLY A 44 3.44 2.17 8.80
N TRP A 45 2.18 2.57 9.00
CA TRP A 45 1.22 2.68 7.90
C TRP A 45 1.36 4.00 7.15
N ILE A 46 1.17 3.92 5.84
CA ILE A 46 1.19 5.05 4.93
C ILE A 46 -0.24 5.32 4.48
N LEU A 47 -0.64 6.59 4.47
CA LEU A 47 -1.94 7.02 3.97
C LEU A 47 -1.80 7.40 2.50
N GLU A 48 -2.04 6.42 1.62
CA GLU A 48 -1.99 6.59 0.18
C GLU A 48 -3.39 6.74 -0.44
N HIS A 49 -3.44 6.87 -1.77
CA HIS A 49 -4.68 7.02 -2.52
C HIS A 49 -5.34 5.67 -2.80
N TRP A 50 -6.63 5.55 -2.46
CA TRP A 50 -7.40 4.35 -2.76
C TRP A 50 -7.54 4.08 -4.27
N GLN A 51 -7.37 5.11 -5.11
CA GLN A 51 -7.45 5.02 -6.56
C GLN A 51 -6.29 4.22 -7.18
N ASP A 52 -5.16 4.11 -6.48
CA ASP A 52 -3.98 3.36 -6.93
C ASP A 52 -4.16 1.83 -6.74
N TYR A 53 -5.21 1.43 -6.01
CA TYR A 53 -5.61 0.04 -5.84
C TYR A 53 -6.32 -0.51 -7.10
N ASP A 54 -5.63 -1.40 -7.80
CA ASP A 54 -6.17 -2.15 -8.91
C ASP A 54 -7.01 -3.34 -8.39
N ARG A 55 -8.32 -3.25 -8.61
CA ARG A 55 -9.30 -4.26 -8.17
C ARG A 55 -9.24 -5.56 -8.97
N GLU A 56 -8.71 -5.54 -10.20
CA GLU A 56 -8.58 -6.74 -11.02
C GLU A 56 -7.56 -7.70 -10.41
N TYR A 57 -6.45 -7.14 -9.93
CA TYR A 57 -5.34 -7.90 -9.35
C TYR A 57 -5.28 -7.84 -7.82
N ALA A 58 -6.17 -7.06 -7.19
CA ALA A 58 -6.24 -6.83 -5.75
C ALA A 58 -4.91 -6.32 -5.17
N VAL A 59 -4.27 -5.36 -5.86
CA VAL A 59 -2.98 -4.82 -5.46
C VAL A 59 -2.91 -3.31 -5.71
N ASP A 60 -2.21 -2.60 -4.83
CA ASP A 60 -1.79 -1.23 -5.09
C ASP A 60 -0.56 -1.24 -6.00
N LEU A 61 -0.72 -0.76 -7.25
CA LEU A 61 0.35 -0.83 -8.24
C LEU A 61 1.45 0.19 -7.99
N VAL A 62 1.11 1.35 -7.44
CA VAL A 62 2.08 2.40 -7.12
C VAL A 62 2.98 1.91 -6.00
N GLN A 63 2.38 1.39 -4.92
CA GLN A 63 3.13 0.88 -3.78
C GLN A 63 3.96 -0.37 -4.13
N LEU A 64 3.41 -1.30 -4.93
CA LEU A 64 4.17 -2.47 -5.40
C LEU A 64 5.38 -2.06 -6.24
N THR A 65 5.20 -1.10 -7.15
CA THR A 65 6.29 -0.62 -8.00
C THR A 65 7.34 0.13 -7.18
N ALA A 66 6.93 0.98 -6.23
CA ALA A 66 7.84 1.66 -5.31
C ALA A 66 8.65 0.66 -4.46
N PHE A 67 7.99 -0.36 -3.91
CA PHE A 67 8.63 -1.43 -3.15
C PHE A 67 9.66 -2.20 -3.99
N LEU A 68 9.29 -2.63 -5.19
CA LEU A 68 10.20 -3.35 -6.09
C LEU A 68 11.33 -2.45 -6.58
N ASN A 69 11.10 -1.17 -6.83
CA ASN A 69 12.16 -0.23 -7.20
C ASN A 69 13.17 -0.04 -6.06
N ALA A 70 12.69 0.03 -4.82
CA ALA A 70 13.53 0.20 -3.64
C ALA A 70 14.34 -1.06 -3.28
N THR A 71 13.80 -2.25 -3.57
CA THR A 71 14.42 -3.53 -3.15
C THR A 71 15.11 -4.28 -4.28
N GLN A 72 14.55 -4.24 -5.48
CA GLN A 72 14.91 -5.06 -6.65
C GLN A 72 14.71 -4.27 -7.96
N PRO A 73 15.42 -3.14 -8.17
CA PRO A 73 15.15 -2.20 -9.27
C PRO A 73 15.20 -2.84 -10.67
N ASP A 74 16.09 -3.82 -10.87
CA ASP A 74 16.20 -4.55 -12.14
C ASP A 74 14.89 -5.24 -12.55
N LEU A 75 14.04 -5.61 -11.58
CA LEU A 75 12.74 -6.23 -11.85
C LEU A 75 11.71 -5.24 -12.37
N VAL A 76 11.80 -3.96 -12.02
CA VAL A 76 10.84 -2.95 -12.46
C VAL A 76 10.88 -2.82 -13.98
N GLU A 77 12.09 -2.74 -14.55
CA GLU A 77 12.29 -2.70 -16.00
C GLU A 77 11.96 -4.05 -16.64
N ALA A 78 12.42 -5.17 -16.05
CA ALA A 78 12.19 -6.50 -16.61
C ALA A 78 10.70 -6.84 -16.74
N LEU A 79 9.91 -6.46 -15.73
CA LEU A 79 8.45 -6.69 -15.66
C LEU A 79 7.64 -5.56 -16.30
N ASP A 80 8.29 -4.44 -16.66
CA ASP A 80 7.70 -3.27 -17.31
C ASP A 80 6.50 -2.71 -16.50
N LEU A 81 6.72 -2.51 -15.19
CA LEU A 81 5.66 -2.18 -14.22
C LEU A 81 5.09 -0.77 -14.39
N GLU A 82 5.91 0.16 -14.89
CA GLU A 82 5.52 1.56 -15.10
C GLU A 82 4.55 1.74 -16.29
N ASN A 83 4.45 0.73 -17.17
CA ASN A 83 3.63 0.80 -18.37
C ASN A 83 2.47 -0.21 -18.32
N ALA A 84 1.36 0.14 -18.97
CA ALA A 84 0.24 -0.78 -19.19
C ALA A 84 0.58 -1.85 -20.23
N SER A 85 1.50 -2.74 -19.88
CA SER A 85 2.10 -3.72 -20.77
C SER A 85 1.58 -5.13 -20.53
N SER A 86 1.71 -5.98 -21.55
CA SER A 86 1.39 -7.41 -21.42
C SER A 86 2.32 -8.14 -20.44
N LYS A 87 3.54 -7.62 -20.21
CA LYS A 87 4.48 -8.17 -19.22
C LYS A 87 3.96 -7.91 -17.81
N ARG A 88 3.56 -6.68 -17.52
CA ARG A 88 2.93 -6.29 -16.26
C ARG A 88 1.68 -7.13 -15.99
N GLN A 89 0.78 -7.24 -16.97
CA GLN A 89 -0.43 -8.04 -16.82
C GLN A 89 -0.14 -9.52 -16.50
N LYS A 90 0.80 -10.15 -17.20
CA LYS A 90 1.19 -11.55 -16.93
C LYS A 90 1.78 -11.72 -15.53
N PHE A 91 2.59 -10.76 -15.11
CA PHE A 91 3.18 -10.73 -13.78
C PHE A 91 2.11 -10.62 -12.70
N LEU A 92 1.20 -9.65 -12.82
CA LEU A 92 0.13 -9.42 -11.85
C LEU A 92 -0.83 -10.61 -11.77
N ALA A 93 -1.17 -11.22 -12.91
CA ALA A 93 -1.97 -12.44 -12.93
C ALA A 93 -1.28 -13.61 -12.20
N ARG A 94 0.05 -13.72 -12.34
CA ARG A 94 0.84 -14.73 -11.60
C ARG A 94 0.86 -14.44 -10.11
N LEU A 95 1.12 -13.19 -9.71
CA LEU A 95 1.11 -12.76 -8.31
C LEU A 95 -0.25 -13.05 -7.66
N GLN A 96 -1.34 -12.66 -8.32
CA GLN A 96 -2.70 -12.95 -7.88
C GLN A 96 -2.94 -14.45 -7.71
N GLY A 97 -2.48 -15.26 -8.67
CA GLY A 97 -2.54 -16.72 -8.59
C GLY A 97 -1.82 -17.29 -7.38
N GLU A 98 -0.63 -16.79 -7.04
CA GLU A 98 0.12 -17.23 -5.87
C GLU A 98 -0.55 -16.79 -4.55
N VAL A 99 -1.02 -15.54 -4.47
CA VAL A 99 -1.79 -15.06 -3.31
C VAL A 99 -3.07 -15.87 -3.11
N THR A 100 -3.75 -16.27 -4.21
CA THR A 100 -4.97 -17.07 -4.13
C THR A 100 -4.71 -18.49 -3.64
N LYS A 101 -3.61 -19.11 -4.04
CA LYS A 101 -3.27 -20.49 -3.65
C LYS A 101 -2.74 -20.58 -2.22
N HIS A 102 -1.88 -19.64 -1.85
CA HIS A 102 -1.05 -19.75 -0.65
C HIS A 102 -1.41 -18.73 0.44
N GLY A 103 -2.16 -17.69 0.08
CA GLY A 103 -2.44 -16.56 0.96
C GLY A 103 -1.30 -15.55 0.97
N ILE A 104 -1.63 -14.31 1.30
CA ILE A 104 -0.68 -13.18 1.24
C ILE A 104 0.47 -13.31 2.23
N ILE A 105 0.23 -13.91 3.41
CA ILE A 105 1.26 -14.11 4.44
C ILE A 105 2.36 -15.03 3.91
N ASP A 106 1.99 -16.10 3.21
CA ASP A 106 2.94 -17.05 2.65
C ASP A 106 3.80 -16.38 1.56
N VAL A 107 3.16 -15.62 0.66
CA VAL A 107 3.85 -14.88 -0.40
C VAL A 107 4.84 -13.84 0.14
N LEU A 108 4.54 -13.20 1.28
CA LEU A 108 5.39 -12.13 1.85
C LEU A 108 6.52 -12.65 2.76
N ILE A 109 6.42 -13.85 3.33
CA ILE A 109 7.36 -14.34 4.34
C ILE A 109 8.35 -15.38 3.77
N ILE A 110 8.06 -15.96 2.62
CA ILE A 110 8.95 -16.96 2.02
C ILE A 110 10.26 -16.32 1.50
N GLU A 111 11.40 -16.78 2.03
CA GLU A 111 12.75 -16.34 1.60
C GLU A 111 13.11 -16.77 0.17
N ASP A 112 12.36 -17.72 -0.41
CA ASP A 112 12.58 -18.31 -1.73
C ASP A 112 11.55 -17.89 -2.80
N PHE A 113 10.77 -16.82 -2.57
CA PHE A 113 9.77 -16.39 -3.54
C PHE A 113 10.47 -15.77 -4.76
N LYS A 114 10.86 -16.63 -5.69
CA LYS A 114 11.48 -16.25 -6.96
C LYS A 114 10.39 -15.88 -7.96
N MET A 115 10.18 -14.58 -8.11
CA MET A 115 9.41 -13.98 -9.21
C MET A 115 10.14 -14.03 -10.55
N VAL A 116 11.37 -14.58 -10.59
CA VAL A 116 12.20 -14.76 -11.80
C VAL A 116 12.83 -16.13 -11.84
#